data_AF-A0A944SAI0-F1
#
_entry.id   AF-A0A944SAI0-F1
#
_cell.length_a   1.000
_cell.length_b   1.000
_cell.length_c   1.000
_cell.angle_alpha   90.00
_cell.angle_beta   90.00
_cell.angle_gamma   90.00
#
_symmetry.space_group_name_H-M   'P 1'
#
loop_
_entity.id
_entity.type
_entity.pdbx_description
1 polymer ?
#
loop_
_entity_poly.entity_id
_entity_poly.type
_entity_poly.pdbx_seq_one_letter_code
_entity_poly.pdbx_strand_id
1 'polypeptide(L)'
;MGITNFFKKKKDEDAEVTEEKKSPKGQPTNISDAMANVDTSQLSMKEKIGLKMFQKMSPKKQEEMLRQAMNPQEIAKHKEKIIQQVDEMVKNGQIDKGQAAAVKSKMGLR
;
A
#
# COMPACT_ATOMS: atom_id res chain seq x y z
N MET A 1 48.26 -13.29 -4.12
CA MET A 1 48.31 -13.62 -2.67
C MET A 1 48.95 -12.42 -1.97
N GLY A 2 48.40 -11.74 -0.97
CA GLY A 2 47.16 -11.88 -0.23
C GLY A 2 46.86 -10.52 0.43
N ILE A 3 45.58 -10.25 0.64
CA ILE A 3 45.02 -9.04 1.25
C ILE A 3 44.73 -9.39 2.70
N THR A 4 45.42 -8.79 3.67
CA THR A 4 44.95 -8.78 5.07
C THR A 4 45.56 -7.61 5.83
N ASN A 5 44.67 -6.73 6.31
CA ASN A 5 44.70 -5.99 7.59
C ASN A 5 43.48 -5.07 7.56
N PHE A 6 42.26 -5.58 7.76
CA PHE A 6 41.71 -5.99 9.06
C PHE A 6 41.79 -4.85 10.11
N PHE A 7 40.69 -4.08 10.16
CA PHE A 7 40.03 -3.58 11.37
C PHE A 7 40.91 -3.03 12.50
N LYS A 8 41.15 -1.70 12.52
CA LYS A 8 41.49 -0.99 13.77
C LYS A 8 41.30 0.54 13.71
N LYS A 9 40.17 1.03 14.25
CA LYS A 9 39.84 2.41 14.72
C LYS A 9 38.36 2.68 14.42
N LYS A 10 37.47 3.12 15.30
CA LYS A 10 37.46 3.60 16.70
C LYS A 10 36.13 3.07 17.29
N LYS A 11 36.09 2.58 18.53
CA LYS A 11 36.02 3.33 19.80
C LYS A 11 34.75 4.18 19.89
N ASP A 12 33.88 3.66 20.75
CA ASP A 12 33.12 4.36 21.79
C ASP A 12 31.76 5.00 21.47
N GLU A 13 30.83 4.58 22.33
CA GLU A 13 29.81 5.37 23.02
C GLU A 13 28.42 5.49 22.39
N ASP A 14 27.56 4.59 22.89
CA ASP A 14 26.21 4.87 23.34
C ASP A 14 26.00 6.33 23.76
N ALA A 15 25.26 7.07 22.93
CA ALA A 15 24.58 8.29 23.33
C ALA A 15 23.19 8.27 22.66
N GLU A 16 22.20 7.96 23.48
CA GLU A 16 20.80 8.25 23.25
C GLU A 16 20.65 9.73 22.85
N VAL A 17 20.26 9.99 21.60
CA VAL A 17 19.60 11.23 21.23
C VAL A 17 18.45 10.90 20.28
N THR A 18 17.26 10.97 20.86
CA THR A 18 15.99 11.17 20.19
C THR A 18 16.10 12.35 19.22
N GLU A 19 16.20 12.08 17.92
CA GLU A 19 15.97 13.11 16.91
C GLU A 19 14.91 12.63 15.92
N GLU A 20 13.74 13.25 16.05
CA GLU A 20 12.65 13.28 15.07
C GLU A 20 13.19 13.55 13.66
N LYS A 21 13.42 12.52 12.86
CA LYS A 21 13.45 12.67 11.40
C LYS A 21 12.04 12.44 10.85
N LYS A 22 11.22 13.48 10.95
CA LYS A 22 10.03 13.70 10.11
C LYS A 22 10.46 13.67 8.64
N SER A 23 10.50 12.48 8.04
CA SER A 23 10.61 12.34 6.59
C SER A 23 9.30 12.80 5.94
N PRO A 24 9.35 13.67 4.92
CA PRO A 24 8.17 14.22 4.28
C PRO A 24 7.42 13.12 3.51
N LYS A 25 6.08 13.23 3.54
CA LYS A 25 5.10 12.47 2.74
C LYS A 25 5.63 12.16 1.33
N GLY A 26 5.84 10.90 0.99
CA GLY A 26 6.15 10.54 -0.40
C GLY A 26 6.59 9.10 -0.60
N GLN A 27 5.62 8.22 -0.84
CA GLN A 27 5.75 6.85 -1.34
C GLN A 27 6.36 5.80 -0.37
N PRO A 28 5.55 4.85 0.12
CA PRO A 28 6.10 3.69 0.81
C PRO A 28 6.85 2.82 -0.22
N THR A 29 8.16 2.67 -0.02
CA THR A 29 9.03 1.79 -0.82
C THR A 29 8.66 0.29 -0.67
N ASN A 30 7.79 -0.05 0.28
CA ASN A 30 7.27 -1.39 0.47
C ASN A 30 5.74 -1.35 0.60
N ILE A 31 5.05 -2.16 -0.19
CA ILE A 31 3.58 -2.36 -0.12
C ILE A 31 3.13 -2.66 1.32
N SER A 32 3.98 -3.32 2.12
CA SER A 32 3.75 -3.58 3.54
C SER A 32 3.56 -2.31 4.38
N ASP A 33 4.38 -1.28 4.15
CA ASP A 33 4.31 -0.02 4.90
C ASP A 33 3.07 0.80 4.51
N ALA A 34 2.67 0.71 3.24
CA ALA A 34 1.42 1.29 2.76
C ALA A 34 0.20 0.65 3.45
N MET A 35 0.22 -0.68 3.57
CA MET A 35 -0.87 -1.48 4.11
C MET A 35 -0.96 -1.42 5.64
N ALA A 36 0.17 -1.19 6.33
CA ALA A 36 0.21 -1.05 7.79
C ALA A 36 -0.53 0.21 8.29
N ASN A 37 -0.59 1.25 7.45
CA ASN A 37 -1.21 2.54 7.77
C ASN A 37 -2.65 2.67 7.23
N VAL A 38 -3.25 1.59 6.72
CA VAL A 38 -4.64 1.62 6.26
C VAL A 38 -5.59 1.70 7.45
N ASP A 39 -6.49 2.68 7.44
CA ASP A 39 -7.55 2.77 8.45
C ASP A 39 -8.52 1.60 8.29
N THR A 40 -8.47 0.69 9.26
CA THR A 40 -9.34 -0.49 9.29
C THR A 40 -10.69 -0.22 9.94
N SER A 41 -10.92 0.97 10.51
CA SER A 41 -12.14 1.30 11.26
C SER A 41 -13.38 1.23 10.39
N GLN A 42 -13.24 1.63 9.12
CA GLN A 42 -14.32 1.63 8.12
C GLN A 42 -14.47 0.29 7.37
N LEU A 43 -13.61 -0.69 7.63
CA LEU A 43 -13.65 -1.99 6.95
C LEU A 43 -14.62 -2.96 7.64
N SER A 44 -15.40 -3.67 6.82
CA SER A 44 -16.19 -4.82 7.24
C SER A 44 -15.30 -5.97 7.73
N MET A 45 -15.88 -6.91 8.49
CA MET A 45 -15.14 -8.05 9.03
C MET A 45 -14.46 -8.88 7.93
N LYS A 46 -15.09 -9.01 6.76
CA LYS A 46 -14.53 -9.74 5.61
C LYS A 46 -13.33 -9.01 5.02
N GLU A 47 -13.40 -7.69 4.88
CA GLU A 47 -12.31 -6.87 4.37
C GLU A 47 -11.13 -6.85 5.35
N LYS A 48 -11.38 -6.77 6.66
CA LYS A 48 -10.36 -6.91 7.71
C LYS A 48 -9.62 -8.24 7.62
N ILE A 49 -10.35 -9.34 7.44
CA ILE A 49 -9.76 -10.68 7.30
C ILE A 49 -8.95 -10.75 5.99
N GLY A 50 -9.49 -10.23 4.89
CA GLY A 50 -8.79 -10.17 3.60
C GLY A 50 -7.48 -9.41 3.69
N LEU A 51 -7.50 -8.22 4.30
CA LEU A 51 -6.31 -7.40 4.52
C LEU A 51 -5.28 -8.12 5.40
N LYS A 52 -5.71 -8.75 6.49
CA LYS A 52 -4.82 -9.51 7.38
C LYS A 52 -4.21 -10.73 6.70
N MET A 53 -4.97 -11.42 5.84
CA MET A 53 -4.45 -12.53 5.04
C MET A 53 -3.44 -12.02 4.02
N PHE A 54 -3.75 -10.92 3.33
CA PHE A 54 -2.87 -10.28 2.36
C PHE A 54 -1.55 -9.82 3.01
N GLN A 55 -1.61 -9.13 4.15
CA GLN A 55 -0.43 -8.69 4.92
C GLN A 55 0.46 -9.86 5.37
N LYS A 56 -0.12 -11.05 5.60
CA LYS A 56 0.62 -12.27 5.97
C LYS A 56 1.23 -13.00 4.77
N MET A 57 0.89 -12.64 3.52
CA MET A 57 1.50 -13.25 2.34
C MET A 57 2.93 -12.73 2.12
N SER A 58 3.73 -13.48 1.36
CA SER A 58 5.07 -13.03 0.98
C SER A 58 5.02 -11.78 0.08
N PRO A 59 6.02 -10.90 0.11
CA PRO A 59 6.03 -9.66 -0.69
C PRO A 59 5.84 -9.91 -2.18
N LYS A 60 6.47 -10.96 -2.71
CA LYS A 60 6.31 -11.37 -4.12
C LYS A 60 4.87 -11.70 -4.48
N LYS A 61 4.17 -12.41 -3.59
CA LYS A 61 2.77 -12.80 -3.80
C LYS A 61 1.83 -11.61 -3.63
N GLN A 62 2.13 -10.71 -2.71
CA GLN A 62 1.39 -9.45 -2.56
C GLN A 62 1.47 -8.61 -3.84
N GLU A 63 2.68 -8.47 -4.39
CA GLU A 63 2.90 -7.75 -5.65
C GLU A 63 2.20 -8.42 -6.83
N GLU A 64 2.26 -9.75 -6.93
CA GLU A 64 1.56 -10.51 -7.97
C GLU A 64 0.04 -10.30 -7.89
N MET A 65 -0.55 -10.39 -6.70
CA MET A 65 -1.99 -10.15 -6.51
C MET A 65 -2.38 -8.70 -6.83
N LEU A 66 -1.56 -7.71 -6.44
CA LEU A 66 -1.81 -6.31 -6.81
C LEU A 66 -1.71 -6.11 -8.31
N ARG A 67 -0.71 -6.71 -8.95
CA ARG A 67 -0.51 -6.65 -10.40
C ARG A 67 -1.66 -7.31 -11.15
N GLN A 68 -2.19 -8.41 -10.63
CA GLN A 68 -3.38 -9.06 -11.17
C GLN A 68 -4.63 -8.18 -11.01
N ALA A 69 -4.82 -7.57 -9.83
CA ALA A 69 -5.93 -6.65 -9.59
C ALA A 69 -5.88 -5.40 -10.48
N MET A 70 -4.67 -4.91 -10.79
CA MET A 70 -4.44 -3.80 -11.71
C MET A 70 -4.42 -4.20 -13.20
N ASN A 71 -4.60 -5.48 -13.51
CA ASN A 71 -4.60 -5.94 -14.90
C ASN A 71 -5.86 -5.41 -15.62
N PRO A 72 -5.72 -4.71 -16.77
CA PRO A 72 -6.86 -4.17 -17.51
C PRO A 72 -7.88 -5.22 -17.92
N GLN A 73 -7.47 -6.48 -18.15
CA GLN A 73 -8.41 -7.56 -18.46
C GLN A 73 -9.32 -7.90 -17.28
N GLU A 74 -8.77 -7.93 -16.06
CA GLU A 74 -9.54 -8.21 -14.84
C GLU A 74 -10.44 -7.02 -14.48
N ILE A 75 -9.92 -5.80 -14.64
CA ILE A 75 -10.70 -4.57 -14.49
C ILE A 75 -11.87 -4.54 -15.48
N ALA A 76 -11.66 -4.94 -16.73
CA ALA A 76 -12.72 -5.00 -17.74
C ALA A 76 -13.79 -6.05 -17.40
N LYS A 77 -13.38 -7.25 -16.98
CA LYS A 77 -14.30 -8.33 -16.54
C LYS A 77 -15.18 -7.90 -15.36
N HIS A 78 -14.64 -7.06 -14.48
CA HIS A 78 -15.34 -6.60 -13.28
C HIS A 78 -15.78 -5.13 -13.35
N LYS A 79 -15.75 -4.51 -14.54
CA LYS A 79 -15.99 -3.07 -14.74
C LYS A 79 -17.26 -2.58 -14.07
N GLU A 80 -18.39 -3.24 -14.30
CA GLU A 80 -19.69 -2.83 -13.76
C GLU A 80 -19.70 -2.85 -12.22
N LYS A 81 -19.12 -3.89 -11.62
CA LYS A 81 -19.04 -4.01 -10.15
C LYS A 81 -18.14 -2.92 -9.56
N ILE A 82 -17.02 -2.62 -10.20
CA ILE A 82 -16.11 -1.55 -9.74
C ILE A 82 -16.81 -0.19 -9.82
N ILE A 83 -17.56 0.08 -10.90
CA ILE A 83 -18.34 1.31 -11.05
C ILE A 83 -19.39 1.41 -9.94
N GLN A 84 -20.15 0.35 -9.70
CA GLN A 84 -21.17 0.31 -8.64
C GLN A 84 -20.56 0.56 -7.26
N GLN A 85 -19.42 -0.08 -6.95
CA GLN A 85 -18.72 0.15 -5.69
C GLN A 85 -18.27 1.59 -5.54
N VAL A 86 -17.71 2.20 -6.59
CA VAL A 86 -17.32 3.62 -6.56
C VAL A 86 -18.54 4.53 -6.33
N ASP A 87 -19.69 4.21 -6.92
CA ASP A 87 -20.92 4.99 -6.71
C ASP A 87 -21.51 4.79 -5.31
N GLU A 88 -21.42 3.59 -4.74
CA GLU A 88 -21.75 3.33 -3.33
C GLU A 88 -20.84 4.10 -2.38
N MET A 89 -19.54 4.19 -2.68
CA MET A 89 -18.60 4.99 -1.89
C MET A 89 -18.98 6.48 -1.89
N VAL A 90 -19.42 7.01 -3.04
CA VAL A 90 -19.95 8.38 -3.12
C VAL A 90 -21.21 8.52 -2.27
N LYS A 91 -22.14 7.57 -2.39
CA LYS A 91 -23.40 7.58 -1.65
C LYS A 91 -23.18 7.50 -0.13
N ASN A 92 -22.18 6.75 0.29
CA ASN A 92 -21.81 6.58 1.70
C ASN A 92 -20.93 7.74 2.22
N GLY A 93 -20.62 8.74 1.39
CA GLY A 93 -19.81 9.90 1.77
C GLY A 93 -18.33 9.59 1.96
N GLN A 94 -17.85 8.44 1.49
CA GLN A 94 -16.44 8.05 1.60
C GLN A 94 -15.55 8.82 0.61
N ILE A 95 -16.10 9.16 -0.56
CA ILE A 95 -15.41 9.96 -1.59
C ILE A 95 -16.37 10.97 -2.23
N ASP A 96 -15.85 12.09 -2.70
CA ASP A 96 -16.64 13.06 -3.47
C ASP A 96 -16.86 12.61 -4.93
N LYS A 97 -17.88 13.16 -5.59
CA LYS A 97 -18.16 12.92 -7.02
C LYS A 97 -16.98 13.25 -7.93
N GLY A 98 -16.22 14.31 -7.64
CA GLY A 98 -15.02 14.65 -8.39
C GLY A 98 -13.91 13.61 -8.24
N GLN A 99 -13.77 13.06 -7.02
CA GLN A 99 -12.80 11.99 -6.74
C GLN A 99 -13.22 10.68 -7.41
N ALA A 100 -14.51 10.34 -7.38
CA ALA A 100 -15.07 9.18 -8.07
C ALA A 100 -14.82 9.24 -9.58
N ALA A 101 -15.04 10.40 -10.22
CA ALA A 101 -14.77 10.59 -11.64
C ALA A 101 -13.27 10.42 -11.96
N ALA A 102 -12.38 10.93 -11.10
CA ALA A 102 -10.94 10.76 -11.25
C ALA A 102 -10.52 9.28 -11.12
N VAL A 103 -11.09 8.54 -10.16
CA VAL A 103 -10.83 7.10 -9.97
C VAL A 103 -11.31 6.29 -11.18
N LYS A 104 -12.55 6.51 -11.64
CA LYS A 104 -13.09 5.86 -12.84
C LYS A 104 -12.21 6.13 -14.06
N SER A 105 -11.76 7.38 -14.23
CA SER A 105 -10.84 7.74 -15.31
C SER A 105 -9.48 7.04 -15.23
N LYS A 106 -8.88 6.93 -14.03
CA LYS A 106 -7.57 6.28 -13.84
C LYS A 106 -7.62 4.78 -14.10
N MET A 107 -8.76 4.15 -13.83
CA MET A 107 -8.99 2.72 -14.08
C MET A 107 -9.47 2.43 -15.50
N GLY A 108 -9.64 3.43 -16.36
CA GLY A 108 -10.16 3.24 -17.72
C GLY A 108 -11.64 2.87 -17.76
N LEU A 109 -12.39 3.15 -16.70
CA LEU A 109 -13.80 2.80 -16.52
C LEU A 109 -14.77 3.87 -17.07
N ARG A 110 -14.29 4.70 -18.00
CA ARG A 110 -15.10 5.71 -18.69
C ARG A 110 -16.20 5.07 -19.55
#